data_AF-A0A6P1YEZ0-F1
#
_entry.id   AF-A0A6P1YEZ0-F1
#
_cell.length_a   1.000
_cell.length_b   1.000
_cell.length_c   1.000
_cell.angle_alpha   90.00
_cell.angle_beta   90.00
_cell.angle_gamma   90.00
#
_symmetry.space_group_name_H-M   'P 1'
#
loop_
_entity.id
_entity.type
_entity.pdbx_description
1 polymer ?
#
loop_
_entity_poly.entity_id
_entity_poly.type
_entity_poly.pdbx_seq_one_letter_code
_entity_poly.pdbx_strand_id
1 'polypeptide(L)'
;MNKQKQMQEVLNGLYMYLERLIPGIKKTAELYQGGNEGKANENMIDIIDGINWIIQGITATSEIQKEKIDITDMNEYFDEMVQAFENSDYVLLSDLLEYEIVPVLEKWEEKIAVSIGV
;
A
#
# COMPACT_ATOMS: atom_id res chain seq x y z
N MET A 1 -23.73 0.04 17.31
CA MET A 1 -23.04 -0.95 16.43
C MET A 1 -21.97 -1.64 17.27
N ASN A 2 -21.78 -2.96 17.16
CA ASN A 2 -20.75 -3.67 17.96
C ASN A 2 -19.34 -3.34 17.42
N LYS A 3 -18.37 -3.07 18.30
CA LYS A 3 -16.96 -2.77 17.98
C LYS A 3 -16.35 -3.79 17.01
N GLN A 4 -16.61 -5.08 17.21
CA GLN A 4 -16.12 -6.15 16.32
C GLN A 4 -16.69 -6.02 14.89
N LYS A 5 -17.97 -5.65 14.75
CA LYS A 5 -18.58 -5.43 13.44
C LYS A 5 -17.95 -4.24 12.71
N GLN A 6 -17.67 -3.15 13.43
CA GLN A 6 -16.98 -1.99 12.86
C GLN A 6 -15.59 -2.36 12.36
N MET A 7 -14.82 -3.14 13.14
CA MET A 7 -13.51 -3.60 12.71
C MET A 7 -13.58 -4.51 11.47
N GLN A 8 -14.60 -5.37 11.37
CA GLN A 8 -14.83 -6.17 10.17
C GLN A 8 -15.17 -5.29 8.96
N GLU A 9 -16.01 -4.26 9.12
CA GLU A 9 -16.32 -3.30 8.06
C GLU A 9 -15.05 -2.57 7.58
N VAL A 10 -14.16 -2.21 8.51
CA VAL A 10 -12.84 -1.64 8.16
C VAL A 10 -12.00 -2.63 7.36
N LEU A 11 -11.82 -3.87 7.81
CA LEU A 11 -11.03 -4.87 7.07
C LEU A 11 -11.58 -5.14 5.66
N ASN A 12 -12.91 -5.22 5.49
CA ASN A 12 -13.53 -5.34 4.17
C ASN A 12 -13.23 -4.11 3.29
N GLY A 13 -13.31 -2.91 3.87
CA GLY A 13 -12.97 -1.67 3.17
C GLY A 13 -11.50 -1.62 2.74
N LEU A 14 -10.58 -2.08 3.60
CA LEU A 14 -9.15 -2.18 3.26
C LEU A 14 -8.92 -3.14 2.11
N TYR A 15 -9.52 -4.33 2.17
CA TYR A 15 -9.40 -5.35 1.12
C TYR A 15 -9.84 -4.79 -0.25
N MET A 16 -11.05 -4.21 -0.32
CA MET A 16 -11.55 -3.58 -1.56
C MET A 16 -10.74 -2.35 -2.02
N TYR A 17 -10.01 -1.70 -1.12
CA TYR A 17 -9.15 -0.58 -1.46
C TYR A 17 -7.82 -1.06 -2.02
N LEU A 18 -7.23 -2.12 -1.45
CA LEU A 18 -6.01 -2.76 -1.93
C LEU A 18 -6.19 -3.29 -3.37
N GLU A 19 -7.32 -3.94 -3.68
CA GLU A 19 -7.66 -4.39 -5.04
C GLU A 19 -7.62 -3.28 -6.10
N ARG A 20 -7.78 -2.01 -5.68
CA ARG A 20 -7.72 -0.83 -6.56
C ARG A 20 -6.36 -0.13 -6.49
N LEU A 21 -5.76 -0.05 -5.31
CA LEU A 21 -4.49 0.63 -5.08
C LEU A 21 -3.34 -0.09 -5.78
N ILE A 22 -3.27 -1.42 -5.67
CA ILE A 22 -2.17 -2.21 -6.24
C ILE A 22 -2.07 -2.03 -7.77
N PRO A 23 -3.15 -2.16 -8.57
CA PRO A 23 -3.09 -1.82 -10.00
C PRO A 23 -2.72 -0.35 -10.27
N GLY A 24 -3.16 0.58 -9.43
CA GLY A 24 -2.81 2.00 -9.53
C GLY A 24 -1.31 2.27 -9.32
N ILE A 25 -0.69 1.54 -8.40
CA ILE A 25 0.77 1.58 -8.16
C ILE A 25 1.51 1.02 -9.36
N LYS A 26 1.12 -0.15 -9.87
CA LYS A 26 1.71 -0.75 -11.08
C LYS A 26 1.62 0.21 -12.26
N LYS A 27 0.48 0.90 -12.43
CA LYS A 27 0.31 1.92 -13.46
C LYS A 27 1.21 3.14 -13.27
N THR A 28 1.53 3.49 -12.02
CA THR A 28 2.41 4.62 -11.70
C THR A 28 3.88 4.28 -11.95
N ALA A 29 4.30 3.04 -11.68
CA ALA A 29 5.60 2.53 -12.10
C ALA A 29 5.78 2.61 -13.63
N GLU A 30 4.78 2.17 -14.42
CA GLU A 30 4.79 2.32 -15.88
C GLU A 30 4.94 3.79 -16.35
N LEU A 31 4.37 4.75 -15.61
CA LEU A 31 4.51 6.18 -15.93
C LEU A 31 5.94 6.68 -15.72
N TYR A 32 6.61 6.26 -14.64
CA TYR A 32 8.04 6.55 -14.46
C TYR A 32 8.90 5.93 -15.56
N GLN A 33 8.68 4.65 -15.90
CA GLN A 33 9.39 3.99 -17.01
C GLN A 33 9.14 4.69 -18.36
N GLY A 34 7.94 5.23 -18.55
CA GLY A 34 7.53 5.96 -19.75
C GLY A 34 7.99 7.42 -19.81
N GLY A 35 8.75 7.91 -18.83
CA GLY A 35 9.20 9.31 -18.78
C GLY A 35 8.06 10.32 -18.57
N ASN A 36 7.01 9.92 -17.86
CA ASN A 36 5.87 10.77 -17.49
C ASN A 36 5.85 10.98 -15.96
N GLU A 37 6.95 11.52 -15.45
CA GLU A 37 7.20 11.72 -14.03
C GLU A 37 6.23 12.73 -13.43
N GLY A 38 5.82 13.74 -14.20
CA GLY A 38 4.81 14.70 -13.75
C GLY A 38 3.51 14.01 -13.33
N LYS A 39 2.98 13.11 -14.16
CA LYS A 39 1.77 12.36 -13.81
C LYS A 39 2.04 11.30 -12.75
N ALA A 40 3.20 10.67 -12.77
CA ALA A 40 3.58 9.69 -11.77
C ALA A 40 3.68 10.31 -10.36
N ASN A 41 4.24 11.52 -10.25
CA ASN A 41 4.36 12.28 -9.01
C ASN A 41 3.00 12.71 -8.46
N GLU A 42 2.05 13.10 -9.32
CA GLU A 42 0.66 13.34 -8.89
C GLU A 42 0.05 12.08 -8.28
N ASN A 43 0.18 10.94 -8.96
CA ASN A 43 -0.34 9.66 -8.45
C ASN A 43 0.37 9.22 -7.17
N MET A 44 1.65 9.55 -7.00
CA MET A 44 2.40 9.20 -5.79
C MET A 44 1.76 9.78 -4.53
N ILE A 45 1.24 11.01 -4.60
CA ILE A 45 0.55 11.65 -3.46
C ILE A 45 -0.63 10.79 -3.02
N ASP A 46 -1.46 10.38 -3.98
CA ASP A 46 -2.63 9.52 -3.72
C ASP A 46 -2.21 8.14 -3.20
N ILE A 47 -1.09 7.59 -3.69
CA ILE A 47 -0.54 6.29 -3.24
C ILE A 47 -0.10 6.37 -1.79
N ILE A 48 0.67 7.39 -1.40
CA ILE A 48 1.17 7.56 -0.03
C ILE A 48 0.00 7.76 0.94
N ASP A 49 -0.98 8.57 0.58
CA ASP A 49 -2.21 8.75 1.36
C ASP A 49 -2.98 7.44 1.51
N GLY A 50 -3.07 6.67 0.43
CA GLY A 50 -3.70 5.35 0.42
C GLY A 50 -3.01 4.35 1.34
N ILE A 51 -1.68 4.26 1.29
CA ILE A 51 -0.90 3.37 2.17
C ILE A 51 -1.05 3.80 3.64
N ASN A 52 -1.00 5.09 3.93
CA ASN A 52 -1.23 5.60 5.29
C ASN A 52 -2.62 5.22 5.81
N TRP A 53 -3.66 5.32 4.98
CA TRP A 53 -5.01 4.90 5.36
C TRP A 53 -5.08 3.39 5.65
N ILE A 54 -4.40 2.58 4.84
CA ILE A 54 -4.30 1.13 5.06
C ILE A 54 -3.60 0.82 6.40
N ILE A 55 -2.47 1.47 6.70
CA ILE A 55 -1.72 1.30 7.95
C ILE A 55 -2.60 1.65 9.16
N GLN A 56 -3.36 2.75 9.09
CA GLN A 56 -4.30 3.13 10.15
C GLN A 56 -5.40 2.08 10.35
N GLY A 57 -5.97 1.58 9.26
CA GLY A 57 -6.98 0.52 9.31
C GLY A 57 -6.45 -0.80 9.87
N ILE A 58 -5.25 -1.23 9.46
CA ILE A 58 -4.56 -2.40 10.01
C ILE A 58 -4.36 -2.22 11.52
N THR A 59 -3.86 -1.06 11.94
CA THR A 59 -3.62 -0.78 13.37
C THR A 59 -4.93 -0.83 14.17
N ALA A 60 -5.99 -0.21 13.65
CA ALA A 60 -7.30 -0.13 14.28
C ALA A 60 -8.05 -1.48 14.37
N THR A 61 -7.65 -2.46 13.55
CA THR A 61 -8.30 -3.78 13.46
C THR A 61 -7.47 -4.93 14.02
N SER A 62 -6.31 -4.63 14.60
CA SER A 62 -5.36 -5.61 15.14
C SER A 62 -5.99 -6.65 16.10
N GLU A 63 -7.02 -6.27 16.86
CA GLU A 63 -7.73 -7.18 17.79
C GLU A 63 -8.47 -8.35 17.10
N ILE A 64 -8.81 -8.22 15.81
CA ILE A 64 -9.62 -9.21 15.08
C ILE A 64 -8.89 -9.84 13.89
N GLN A 65 -7.64 -9.45 13.64
CA GLN A 65 -6.82 -10.04 12.59
C GLN A 65 -6.44 -11.47 12.98
N LYS A 66 -6.55 -12.41 12.03
CA LYS A 66 -6.16 -13.81 12.24
C LYS A 66 -4.66 -14.02 12.13
N GLU A 67 -3.99 -13.15 11.39
CA GLU A 67 -2.55 -13.15 11.21
C GLU A 67 -1.99 -11.76 11.50
N LYS A 68 -0.81 -11.69 12.13
CA LYS A 68 -0.15 -10.41 12.37
C LYS A 68 0.24 -9.78 11.03
N ILE A 69 -0.28 -8.59 10.76
CA ILE A 69 0.17 -7.74 9.67
C ILE A 69 1.25 -6.81 10.23
N ASP A 70 2.47 -6.91 9.70
CA ASP A 70 3.59 -6.11 10.18
C ASP A 70 3.73 -4.85 9.32
N ILE A 71 3.27 -3.71 9.85
CA ILE A 71 3.30 -2.44 9.11
C ILE A 71 4.71 -1.89 8.94
N THR A 72 5.68 -2.39 9.71
CA THR A 72 7.09 -1.95 9.60
C THR A 72 7.78 -2.51 8.36
N ASP A 73 7.17 -3.49 7.67
CA ASP A 73 7.66 -4.05 6.41
C ASP A 73 7.83 -2.95 5.32
N MET A 74 7.20 -1.78 5.49
CA MET A 74 7.31 -0.64 4.57
C MET A 74 8.44 0.34 4.84
N ASN A 75 9.03 0.33 6.04
CA ASN A 75 9.89 1.42 6.48
C ASN A 75 11.14 1.58 5.61
N GLU A 76 11.80 0.47 5.28
CA GLU A 76 13.03 0.52 4.47
C GLU A 76 12.76 1.07 3.06
N TYR A 77 11.65 0.67 2.43
CA TYR A 77 11.31 1.14 1.10
C TYR A 77 10.88 2.59 1.08
N PHE A 78 10.23 3.09 2.14
CA PHE A 78 9.95 4.53 2.24
C PHE A 78 11.22 5.37 2.38
N ASP A 79 12.20 4.90 3.15
CA ASP A 79 13.49 5.57 3.25
C ASP A 79 14.22 5.58 1.90
N GLU A 80 14.17 4.48 1.15
CA GLU A 80 14.74 4.40 -0.21
C GLU A 80 13.99 5.28 -1.21
N MET A 81 12.66 5.35 -1.15
CA MET A 81 11.86 6.23 -2.00
C MET A 81 12.20 7.71 -1.76
N VAL A 82 12.43 8.12 -0.52
CA VAL A 82 12.87 9.49 -0.20
C VAL A 82 14.21 9.78 -0.89
N GLN A 83 15.18 8.88 -0.78
CA GLN A 83 16.48 9.04 -1.46
C GLN A 83 16.33 9.08 -2.98
N ALA A 84 15.47 8.26 -3.55
CA ALA A 84 15.21 8.25 -4.99
C ALA A 84 14.56 9.57 -5.45
N PHE A 85 13.61 10.11 -4.68
CA PHE A 85 13.03 11.43 -4.95
C PHE A 85 14.06 12.56 -4.88
N GLU A 86 14.91 12.59 -3.85
CA GLU A 86 15.95 13.60 -3.68
C GLU A 86 16.94 13.62 -4.86
N ASN A 87 17.25 12.45 -5.41
CA ASN A 87 18.14 12.29 -6.55
C ASN A 87 17.44 12.33 -7.91
N SER A 88 16.11 12.49 -7.94
CA SER A 88 15.29 12.36 -9.16
C SER A 88 15.54 11.04 -9.91
N ASP A 89 15.77 9.96 -9.17
CA ASP A 89 15.99 8.62 -9.70
C ASP A 89 14.66 7.92 -9.95
N TYR A 90 14.04 8.26 -11.08
CA TYR A 90 12.73 7.74 -11.47
C TYR A 90 12.75 6.26 -11.88
N VAL A 91 13.92 5.74 -12.28
CA VAL A 91 14.08 4.30 -12.53
C VAL A 91 13.98 3.56 -11.21
N LEU A 92 14.71 4.01 -10.18
CA LEU A 92 14.62 3.43 -8.85
C LEU A 92 13.22 3.59 -8.24
N LEU A 93 12.54 4.74 -8.42
CA LEU A 93 11.16 4.91 -7.98
C LEU A 93 10.20 3.91 -8.64
N SER A 94 10.37 3.63 -9.93
CA SER A 94 9.60 2.59 -10.61
C SER A 94 9.86 1.22 -9.99
N ASP A 95 11.13 0.86 -9.80
CA ASP A 95 11.52 -0.46 -9.31
C ASP A 95 11.03 -0.69 -7.88
N LEU A 96 11.17 0.32 -7.00
CA LEU A 96 10.65 0.28 -5.63
C LEU A 96 9.13 0.05 -5.62
N LEU A 97 8.39 0.78 -6.45
CA LEU A 97 6.93 0.60 -6.53
C LEU A 97 6.54 -0.82 -6.99
N GLU A 98 7.20 -1.33 -8.03
CA GLU A 98 6.83 -2.60 -8.66
C GLU A 98 7.29 -3.83 -7.88
N TYR A 99 8.52 -3.81 -7.37
CA TYR A 99 9.16 -5.00 -6.80
C TYR A 99 9.24 -4.99 -5.28
N GLU A 100 9.01 -3.86 -4.61
CA GLU A 100 9.06 -3.78 -3.15
C GLU A 100 7.71 -3.40 -2.52
N ILE A 101 7.13 -2.27 -2.94
CA ILE A 101 5.86 -1.76 -2.37
C ILE A 101 4.70 -2.70 -2.70
N VAL A 102 4.53 -3.07 -3.98
CA VAL A 102 3.44 -3.96 -4.40
C VAL A 102 3.47 -5.31 -3.68
N PRO A 103 4.60 -6.05 -3.60
CA PRO A 103 4.62 -7.33 -2.90
C PRO A 103 4.26 -7.26 -1.42
N VAL A 104 4.64 -6.19 -0.72
CA VAL A 104 4.23 -6.00 0.69
C VAL A 104 2.73 -5.72 0.79
N LEU A 105 2.16 -4.93 -0.12
CA LEU A 105 0.71 -4.67 -0.14
C LEU A 105 -0.09 -5.93 -0.48
N GLU A 106 0.38 -6.75 -1.43
CA GLU A 106 -0.21 -8.06 -1.75
C GLU A 106 -0.16 -9.00 -0.52
N LYS A 107 0.96 -9.04 0.21
CA LYS A 107 1.08 -9.78 1.48
C LYS A 107 0.10 -9.27 2.55
N TRP A 108 -0.14 -7.97 2.64
CA TRP A 108 -1.13 -7.41 3.57
C TRP A 108 -2.56 -7.76 3.14
N GLU A 109 -2.86 -7.68 1.85
CA GLU A 109 -4.15 -8.07 1.26
C GLU A 109 -4.50 -9.52 1.58
N GLU A 110 -3.56 -10.46 1.38
CA GLU A 110 -3.76 -11.88 1.71
C GLU A 110 -4.11 -12.09 3.19
N LYS A 111 -3.40 -11.42 4.11
CA LYS A 111 -3.66 -11.54 5.56
C LYS A 111 -5.00 -10.92 5.97
N ILE A 112 -5.39 -9.84 5.30
CA ILE A 112 -6.72 -9.24 5.48
C ILE A 112 -7.79 -10.21 4.97
N ALA A 113 -7.60 -10.82 3.80
CA ALA A 113 -8.51 -11.80 3.20
C ALA A 113 -8.74 -12.99 4.15
N VAL A 114 -7.67 -13.55 4.71
CA VAL A 114 -7.74 -14.59 5.75
C VAL A 114 -8.59 -14.13 6.94
N SER A 115 -8.40 -12.89 7.39
CA SER A 115 -9.11 -12.32 8.54
C SER A 115 -10.62 -12.16 8.30
N ILE A 116 -11.03 -11.81 7.08
CA ILE A 116 -12.44 -11.65 6.69
C ILE A 116 -13.09 -12.91 6.09
N GLY A 117 -12.27 -13.92 5.75
CA GLY A 117 -12.73 -15.21 5.24
C GLY A 117 -13.07 -15.22 3.74
N VAL A 118 -12.30 -14.50 2.92
CA VAL A 118 -12.38 -14.53 1.45
C VAL A 118 -11.12 -15.09 0.83
#